data_AF-A0A7W3SZ16-F1
#
_entry.id   AF-A0A7W3SZ16-F1
#
_cell.length_a   1.000
_cell.length_b   1.000
_cell.length_c   1.000
_cell.angle_alpha   90.00
_cell.angle_beta   90.00
_cell.angle_gamma   90.00
#
_symmetry.space_group_name_H-M   'P 1'
#
loop_
_entity.id
_entity.type
_entity.pdbx_description
1 polymer ?
#
loop_
_entity_poly.entity_id
_entity_poly.type
_entity_poly.pdbx_seq_one_letter_code
_entity_poly.pdbx_strand_id
1 'polypeptide(L)' 'MKPSIGRIVHFNSGEGPAAALVIKVRGEGSTLDLQVFYPNGGIKHMFAIEPGRHLGSWSWPPRE' A
#
# COMPACT_ATOMS: atom_id res chain seq x y z
N MET A 1 12.45 2.81 6.51
CA MET A 1 11.92 4.17 6.23
C MET A 1 10.54 4.29 6.85
N LYS A 2 10.22 5.43 7.48
CA LYS A 2 8.89 5.67 8.05
C LYS A 2 7.90 6.03 6.94
N PRO A 3 6.70 5.41 6.88
CA PRO A 3 5.70 5.78 5.88
C PRO A 3 5.17 7.20 6.12
N SER A 4 4.87 7.89 5.03
CA SER A 4 4.31 9.24 5.05
C SER A 4 3.22 9.37 3.99
N ILE A 5 2.24 10.22 4.25
CA ILE A 5 1.18 10.55 3.28
C ILE A 5 1.83 11.04 1.97
N GLY A 6 1.23 10.67 0.84
CA GLY A 6 1.70 11.03 -0.51
C GLY A 6 2.78 10.12 -1.08
N ARG A 7 3.24 9.09 -0.34
CA ARG A 7 4.23 8.13 -0.86
C ARG A 7 3.55 7.00 -1.64
N ILE A 8 4.26 6.49 -2.65
CA ILE A 8 3.87 5.29 -3.37
C ILE A 8 4.52 4.07 -2.71
N VAL A 9 3.72 3.01 -2.52
CA VAL A 9 4.11 1.70 -2.03
C VAL A 9 3.58 0.60 -2.96
N HIS A 10 4.09 -0.61 -2.83
CA HIS A 10 3.51 -1.78 -3.48
C HIS A 10 2.43 -2.38 -2.59
N PHE A 11 1.29 -2.71 -3.19
CA PHE A 11 0.21 -3.45 -2.56
C PHE A 11 0.15 -4.85 -3.17
N ASN A 12 0.25 -5.88 -2.31
CA ASN A 12 0.20 -7.26 -2.74
C ASN A 12 -1.26 -7.70 -2.88
N SER A 13 -1.80 -7.64 -4.10
CA SER A 13 -3.19 -7.97 -4.38
C SER A 13 -3.34 -9.35 -5.00
N GLY A 14 -4.54 -9.95 -4.87
CA GLY A 14 -4.88 -11.18 -5.58
C GLY A 14 -4.97 -11.01 -7.11
N GLU A 15 -5.00 -9.78 -7.60
CA GLU A 15 -5.05 -9.42 -9.02
C GLU A 15 -3.65 -9.15 -9.61
N GLY A 16 -2.60 -9.38 -8.81
CA GLY A 16 -1.20 -9.11 -9.17
C GLY A 16 -0.63 -7.87 -8.47
N PRO A 17 0.61 -7.46 -8.83
CA PRO A 17 1.27 -6.31 -8.24
C PRO A 17 0.48 -5.02 -8.51
N ALA A 18 0.09 -4.32 -7.44
CA ALA A 18 -0.61 -3.04 -7.54
C ALA A 18 0.23 -1.91 -6.93
N ALA A 19 0.15 -0.71 -7.51
CA ALA A 19 0.71 0.49 -6.89
C ALA A 19 -0.32 1.06 -5.92
N ALA A 20 0.12 1.63 -4.80
CA ALA A 20 -0.76 2.28 -3.84
C ALA A 20 -0.18 3.58 -3.30
N LEU A 21 -1.02 4.60 -3.19
CA LEU A 21 -0.70 5.87 -2.56
C LEU A 21 -1.07 5.82 -1.09
N VAL A 22 -0.13 6.18 -0.21
CA VAL A 22 -0.38 6.35 1.21
C VAL A 22 -1.21 7.61 1.42
N ILE A 23 -2.43 7.46 1.92
CA ILE A 23 -3.35 8.58 2.17
C ILE A 23 -3.60 8.81 3.66
N LYS A 24 -3.30 7.82 4.52
CA LYS A 24 -3.24 8.00 5.97
C LYS A 24 -2.18 7.10 6.60
N VAL A 25 -1.52 7.60 7.64
CA VAL A 25 -0.63 6.82 8.51
C VAL A 25 -1.31 6.68 9.87
N ARG A 26 -1.44 5.44 10.40
CA ARG A 26 -2.09 5.13 11.68
C ARG A 26 -1.10 4.52 12.66
N GLY A 27 -1.38 4.66 13.96
CA GLY A 27 -0.65 3.97 15.03
C GLY A 27 0.87 4.07 14.90
N GLU A 28 1.38 5.28 14.73
CA GLU A 28 2.81 5.58 14.49
C GLU A 28 3.45 4.99 13.22
N GLY A 29 2.66 4.42 12.32
CA GLY A 29 3.12 3.74 11.10
C GLY A 29 2.93 2.23 11.10
N SER A 30 2.20 1.69 12.09
CA SER A 30 1.85 0.26 12.12
C SER A 30 0.94 -0.15 10.96
N THR A 31 0.02 0.73 10.56
CA THR A 31 -0.91 0.49 9.45
C THR A 31 -1.15 1.73 8.61
N LEU A 32 -1.54 1.54 7.36
CA LEU A 32 -1.79 2.61 6.38
C LEU A 32 -3.19 2.52 5.80
N ASP A 33 -3.80 3.67 5.53
CA ASP A 33 -4.89 3.73 4.55
C ASP A 33 -4.28 4.04 3.18
N LEU A 34 -4.74 3.32 2.17
CA LEU A 34 -4.14 3.29 0.84
C LEU A 34 -5.19 3.55 -0.23
N GLN A 35 -4.85 4.39 -1.21
CA GLN A 35 -5.52 4.42 -2.50
C GLN A 35 -4.77 3.48 -3.45
N VAL A 36 -5.36 2.33 -3.76
CA VAL A 36 -4.76 1.28 -4.60
C VAL A 36 -5.19 1.46 -6.05
N PHE A 37 -4.22 1.31 -6.96
CA PHE A 37 -4.37 1.36 -8.41
C PHE A 37 -3.99 0.00 -8.99
N TYR A 38 -4.97 -0.71 -9.52
CA TYR A 38 -4.80 -2.04 -10.08
C TYR A 38 -4.40 -1.97 -11.57
N PRO A 39 -3.67 -2.99 -12.08
CA PRO A 39 -3.29 -3.06 -13.50
C PRO A 39 -4.47 -3.06 -14.48
N ASN A 40 -5.64 -3.53 -14.04
CA ASN A 40 -6.87 -3.52 -14.85
C ASN A 40 -7.59 -2.16 -14.88
N GLY A 41 -6.98 -1.11 -14.32
CA GLY A 41 -7.57 0.23 -14.21
C GLY A 41 -8.51 0.41 -13.01
N GLY A 42 -8.72 -0.64 -12.22
CA GLY A 42 -9.49 -0.57 -10.98
C GLY A 42 -8.82 0.33 -9.94
N ILE A 43 -9.64 1.02 -9.15
CA ILE A 43 -9.18 1.90 -8.08
C ILE A 43 -9.95 1.52 -6.81
N LYS A 44 -9.24 1.24 -5.71
CA LYS A 44 -9.87 0.85 -4.43
C LYS A 44 -9.23 1.54 -3.24
N HIS A 45 -10.08 1.96 -2.31
CA HIS A 45 -9.64 2.46 -1.01
C HIS A 45 -9.53 1.28 -0.03
N MET A 46 -8.34 1.12 0.56
CA MET A 46 -8.04 0.10 1.55
C MET A 46 -7.69 0.77 2.89
N PHE A 47 -8.16 0.20 3.99
CA PHE A 47 -8.03 0.80 5.33
C PHE A 47 -7.22 -0.08 6.26
N ALA A 48 -6.42 0.55 7.13
CA ALA A 48 -5.65 -0.12 8.18
C ALA A 48 -4.81 -1.31 7.69
N ILE A 49 -4.12 -1.14 6.56
CA ILE A 49 -3.33 -2.18 5.92
C ILE A 49 -1.97 -2.31 6.59
N GLU A 50 -1.63 -3.53 6.98
CA GLU A 50 -0.36 -3.89 7.60
C GLU A 50 0.78 -4.04 6.58
N PRO A 51 2.03 -3.73 6.97
CA PRO A 51 3.19 -4.04 6.14
C PRO A 51 3.43 -5.55 6.07
N GLY A 52 3.90 -6.05 4.93
CA GLY A 52 4.22 -7.45 4.78
C GLY A 52 4.52 -7.88 3.36
N ARG A 53 4.57 -9.20 3.17
CA ARG A 53 4.70 -9.86 1.86
C ARG A 53 3.52 -10.79 1.55
N HIS A 54 2.51 -10.85 2.41
CA HIS A 54 1.33 -11.69 2.22
C HIS A 54 0.24 -10.95 1.41
N LEU A 55 -0.73 -11.69 0.88
CA LEU A 55 -1.86 -11.09 0.17
C LEU A 55 -2.60 -10.11 1.08
N GLY A 56 -2.89 -8.93 0.55
CA GLY A 56 -3.55 -7.85 1.28
C GLY A 56 -2.63 -6.95 2.10
N SER A 57 -1.30 -7.13 2.02
CA SER A 57 -0.32 -6.29 2.72
C SER A 57 0.41 -5.31 1.81
N TRP A 58 1.07 -4.30 2.39
CA TRP A 58 1.90 -3.36 1.65
C TRP A 58 3.39 -3.56 1.89
N SER A 59 4.23 -3.18 0.93
CA SER A 59 5.67 -3.15 1.08
C SER A 59 6.29 -1.93 0.39
N TRP A 60 7.48 -1.56 0.83
CA TRP A 60 8.25 -0.53 0.12
C TRP A 60 8.67 -1.04 -1.26
N PRO A 61 8.66 -0.19 -2.30
CA PRO A 61 9.33 -0.51 -3.55
C PRO A 61 10.80 -0.85 -3.26
N PRO A 62 11.37 -1.86 -3.92
CA PRO A 62 12.80 -2.11 -3.84
C PRO A 62 13.53 -0.84 -4.26
N ARG A 63 14.57 -0.49 -3.50
CA ARG A 63 15.47 0.61 -3.82
C ARG A 63 16.76 -0.03 -4.28
N GLU A 64 17.13 0.24 -5.52
CA GLU A 64 18.52 0.09 -5.97
C GLU A 64 19.39 1.16 -5.30
#